data_AF-A0A228I264-F1
#
_entry.id   AF-A0A228I264-F1
#
_cell.length_a   1.000
_cell.length_b   1.000
_cell.length_c   1.000
_cell.angle_alpha   90.00
_cell.angle_beta   90.00
_cell.angle_gamma   90.00
#
_symmetry.space_group_name_H-M   'P 1'
#
loop_
_entity.id
_entity.type
_entity.pdbx_description
1 polymer ?
#
loop_
_entity_poly.entity_id
_entity_poly.type
_entity_poly.pdbx_seq_one_letter_code
_entity_poly.pdbx_strand_id
1 'polypeptide(L)'
;MSKALVCDGDLTTTGGRVIATASSMYDGDRRIALDHEMATCTKCPGEHPIQGSGTDMQEDGRSCVLDGDLVLCPCGANHVKAGSGSGCSTV
;
A
#
# COMPACT_ATOMS: atom_id res chain seq x y z
N MET A 1 2.89 0.19 18.34
CA MET A 1 3.57 -0.14 17.07
C MET A 1 2.78 0.55 15.98
N SER A 2 3.25 1.70 15.51
CA SER A 2 2.62 2.41 14.39
C SER A 2 2.96 1.64 13.11
N LYS A 3 1.96 1.18 12.35
CA LYS A 3 2.22 0.63 11.02
C LYS A 3 2.53 1.78 10.07
N ALA A 4 3.52 1.59 9.21
CA ALA A 4 3.88 2.58 8.21
C ALA A 4 2.85 2.61 7.08
N LEU A 5 2.58 3.81 6.56
CA LEU A 5 1.72 4.00 5.38
C LEU A 5 2.48 3.59 4.13
N VAL A 6 1.79 2.90 3.24
CA VAL A 6 2.32 2.50 1.95
C VAL A 6 2.01 3.59 0.94
N CYS A 7 3.00 3.94 0.12
CA CYS A 7 2.88 5.01 -0.86
C CYS A 7 3.05 4.48 -2.30
N ASP A 8 2.66 5.30 -3.28
CA ASP A 8 2.86 5.04 -4.70
C ASP A 8 4.33 4.72 -4.99
N GLY A 9 4.57 3.66 -5.77
CA GLY A 9 5.89 3.18 -6.12
C GLY A 9 6.59 2.34 -5.06
N ASP A 10 5.98 2.11 -3.89
CA ASP A 10 6.53 1.19 -2.90
C ASP A 10 6.56 -0.25 -3.43
N LEU A 11 7.51 -1.03 -2.92
CA LEU A 11 7.69 -2.41 -3.34
C LEU A 11 6.74 -3.35 -2.59
N THR A 12 6.48 -4.50 -3.20
CA THR A 12 5.79 -5.61 -2.54
C THR A 12 6.77 -6.72 -2.15
N THR A 13 6.36 -7.63 -1.28
CA THR A 13 7.18 -8.80 -0.88
C THR A 13 7.57 -9.69 -2.05
N THR A 14 6.80 -9.68 -3.14
CA THR A 14 7.11 -10.45 -4.36
C THR A 14 8.03 -9.72 -5.33
N GLY A 15 8.43 -8.48 -5.02
CA GLY A 15 9.21 -7.62 -5.90
C GLY A 15 8.37 -6.87 -6.94
N GLY A 16 7.05 -6.85 -6.78
CA GLY A 16 6.18 -5.93 -7.52
C GLY A 16 6.23 -4.53 -6.95
N ARG A 17 5.40 -3.65 -7.52
CA ARG A 17 5.22 -2.24 -7.10
C ARG A 17 3.76 -1.91 -6.84
N VAL A 18 3.54 -1.02 -5.88
CA VAL A 18 2.25 -0.39 -5.58
C VAL A 18 2.01 0.75 -6.57
N ILE A 19 0.77 0.87 -7.02
CA ILE A 19 0.31 1.85 -8.00
C ILE A 19 -0.84 2.60 -7.33
N ALA A 20 -0.52 3.77 -6.79
CA ALA A 20 -1.46 4.60 -6.06
C ALA A 20 -1.76 5.91 -6.82
N THR A 21 -2.96 5.99 -7.39
CA THR A 21 -3.36 7.08 -8.28
C THR A 21 -4.62 7.80 -7.81
N ALA A 22 -5.49 7.10 -7.07
CA ALA A 22 -6.80 7.58 -6.67
C ALA A 22 -6.77 8.44 -5.40
N SER A 23 -5.72 8.34 -4.60
CA SER A 23 -5.60 9.07 -3.35
C SER A 23 -5.33 10.55 -3.54
N SER A 24 -6.00 11.35 -2.70
CA SER A 24 -5.74 12.77 -2.50
C SER A 24 -4.84 13.03 -1.29
N MET A 25 -4.54 11.99 -0.50
CA MET A 25 -3.56 12.04 0.59
C MET A 25 -2.12 11.83 0.09
N TYR A 26 -1.20 12.63 0.61
CA TYR A 26 0.22 12.57 0.29
C TYR A 26 1.05 12.46 1.58
N ASP A 27 2.03 11.56 1.59
CA ASP A 27 3.10 11.50 2.59
C ASP A 27 4.35 12.14 1.98
N GLY A 28 4.56 13.42 2.27
CA GLY A 28 5.55 14.25 1.59
C GLY A 28 5.20 14.45 0.11
N ASP A 29 6.02 13.92 -0.79
CA ASP A 29 5.86 14.00 -2.25
C ASP A 29 5.17 12.76 -2.86
N ARG A 30 4.86 11.74 -2.05
CA ARG A 30 4.32 10.47 -2.54
C ARG A 30 2.86 10.31 -2.13
N ARG A 31 2.03 9.81 -3.04
CA ARG A 31 0.62 9.49 -2.76
C ARG A 31 0.51 8.30 -1.84
N ILE A 32 -0.35 8.36 -0.84
CA ILE A 32 -0.63 7.23 0.05
C ILE A 32 -1.56 6.26 -0.68
N ALA A 33 -1.28 4.96 -0.65
CA ALA A 33 -2.15 3.96 -1.25
C ALA A 33 -3.44 3.79 -0.41
N LEU A 34 -4.57 3.76 -1.09
CA LEU A 34 -5.89 3.50 -0.49
C LEU A 34 -6.38 2.09 -0.83
N ASP A 35 -7.41 1.63 -0.13
CA ASP A 35 -8.03 0.36 -0.44
C ASP A 35 -8.60 0.36 -1.86
N HIS A 36 -8.63 -0.83 -2.47
CA HIS A 36 -8.93 -1.06 -3.88
C HIS A 36 -7.95 -0.43 -4.87
N GLU A 37 -6.85 0.19 -4.44
CA GLU A 37 -5.76 0.54 -5.35
C GLU A 37 -4.97 -0.70 -5.80
N MET A 38 -4.15 -0.55 -6.83
CA MET A 38 -3.55 -1.69 -7.51
C MET A 38 -2.09 -1.89 -7.11
N ALA A 39 -1.67 -3.15 -7.04
CA ALA A 39 -0.28 -3.53 -6.97
C ALA A 39 0.03 -4.61 -7.99
N THR A 40 1.25 -4.58 -8.48
CA THR A 40 1.79 -5.63 -9.35
C THR A 40 2.39 -6.76 -8.52
N CYS A 41 2.43 -7.93 -9.12
CA CYS A 41 3.05 -9.12 -8.54
C CYS A 41 4.01 -9.71 -9.57
N THR A 42 5.22 -10.06 -9.18
CA THR A 42 6.17 -10.70 -10.10
C THR A 42 5.79 -12.15 -10.39
N LYS A 43 4.94 -12.76 -9.54
CA LYS A 43 4.45 -14.15 -9.71
C LYS A 43 3.14 -14.25 -10.48
N CYS A 44 2.29 -13.23 -10.40
CA CYS A 44 0.96 -13.24 -11.02
C CYS A 44 0.91 -12.19 -12.11
N PRO A 45 0.53 -12.54 -13.35
CA PRO A 45 0.42 -11.57 -14.42
C PRO A 45 -0.74 -10.60 -14.15
N GLY A 46 -0.47 -9.31 -14.33
CA GLY A 46 -1.46 -8.25 -14.17
C GLY A 46 -1.31 -7.46 -12.88
N GLU A 47 -2.32 -6.62 -12.66
CA GLU A 47 -2.45 -5.74 -11.50
C GLU A 47 -3.57 -6.27 -10.61
N HIS A 48 -3.34 -6.26 -9.31
CA HIS A 48 -4.24 -6.83 -8.32
C HIS A 48 -4.59 -5.79 -7.26
N PRO A 49 -5.86 -5.73 -6.81
CA PRO A 49 -6.27 -4.77 -5.80
C PRO A 49 -5.63 -5.06 -4.44
N ILE A 50 -5.37 -4.03 -3.67
CA ILE A 50 -4.80 -4.10 -2.32
C ILE A 50 -5.93 -3.94 -1.31
N GLN A 51 -5.94 -4.81 -0.30
CA GLN A 51 -6.87 -4.70 0.82
C GLN A 51 -6.23 -3.84 1.91
N GLY A 52 -6.64 -2.57 2.00
CA GLY A 52 -6.18 -1.67 3.06
C GLY A 52 -6.84 -2.00 4.39
N SER A 53 -6.03 -2.23 5.43
CA SER A 53 -6.52 -2.45 6.81
C SER A 53 -6.46 -1.21 7.69
N GLY A 54 -6.04 -0.06 7.16
CA GLY A 54 -5.89 1.19 7.90
C GLY A 54 -7.22 1.87 8.22
N THR A 55 -8.06 1.26 9.07
CA THR A 55 -9.35 1.84 9.45
C THR A 55 -9.23 3.12 10.27
N ASP A 56 -8.07 3.38 10.88
CA ASP A 56 -7.79 4.61 11.63
C ASP A 56 -7.58 5.82 10.71
N MET A 57 -7.15 5.61 9.46
CA MET A 57 -6.94 6.65 8.45
C MET A 57 -7.71 6.27 7.19
N GLN A 58 -8.83 6.97 6.96
CA GLN A 58 -9.69 6.72 5.81
C GLN A 58 -9.95 8.03 5.05
N GLU A 59 -9.97 7.94 3.72
CA GLU A 59 -10.32 9.03 2.82
C GLU A 59 -11.50 8.62 1.96
N ASP A 60 -12.58 9.42 1.93
CA ASP A 60 -13.76 9.15 1.08
C ASP A 60 -14.39 7.74 1.30
N GLY A 61 -14.31 7.23 2.54
CA GLY A 61 -14.77 5.88 2.89
C GLY A 61 -13.82 4.76 2.47
N ARG A 62 -12.61 5.11 2.01
CA ARG A 62 -11.54 4.18 1.66
C ARG A 62 -10.48 4.12 2.73
N SER A 63 -10.11 2.92 3.16
CA SER A 63 -9.09 2.73 4.19
C SER A 63 -7.68 2.87 3.62
N CYS A 64 -6.76 3.49 4.36
CA CYS A 64 -5.36 3.55 3.95
C CYS A 64 -4.72 2.15 3.96
N VAL A 65 -3.78 1.96 3.05
CA VAL A 65 -2.97 0.75 2.97
C VAL A 65 -1.76 0.90 3.89
N LEU A 66 -1.58 -0.10 4.73
CA LEU A 66 -0.51 -0.18 5.72
C LEU A 66 0.51 -1.24 5.36
N ASP A 67 1.70 -1.14 5.94
CA ASP A 67 2.73 -2.15 5.80
C ASP A 67 2.21 -3.56 6.18
N GLY A 68 2.47 -4.51 5.28
CA GLY A 68 2.05 -5.90 5.40
C GLY A 68 0.62 -6.18 4.94
N ASP A 69 -0.12 -5.20 4.43
CA ASP A 69 -1.44 -5.44 3.85
C ASP A 69 -1.37 -6.39 2.65
N LEU A 70 -2.43 -7.18 2.49
CA LEU A 70 -2.49 -8.22 1.47
C LEU A 70 -2.91 -7.62 0.13
N VAL A 71 -2.15 -7.97 -0.90
CA VAL A 71 -2.58 -7.78 -2.28
C VAL A 71 -3.44 -8.99 -2.66
N LEU A 72 -4.66 -8.74 -3.16
CA LEU A 72 -5.64 -9.74 -3.61
C LEU A 72 -5.22 -10.40 -4.94
N CYS A 73 -3.95 -10.80 -5.03
CA CYS A 73 -3.43 -11.66 -6.09
C CYS A 73 -3.91 -13.11 -5.86
N PRO A 74 -3.99 -13.92 -6.93
CA PRO A 74 -4.26 -15.36 -6.79
C PRO A 74 -3.13 -16.09 -6.04
N CYS A 75 -1.96 -15.46 -5.88
CA CYS A 75 -0.86 -16.03 -5.12
C CYS A 75 -1.05 -16.03 -3.60
N GLY A 76 -1.90 -15.15 -3.04
CA GLY A 76 -2.13 -15.00 -1.61
C GLY A 76 -0.88 -14.71 -0.74
N ALA A 77 0.28 -14.44 -1.36
CA ALA A 77 1.57 -14.27 -0.69
C ALA A 77 2.21 -12.91 -1.00
N ASN A 78 1.50 -12.04 -1.72
CA ASN A 78 1.96 -10.72 -2.07
C ASN A 78 1.46 -9.72 -1.03
N HIS A 79 2.39 -9.10 -0.32
CA HIS A 79 2.10 -8.08 0.67
C HIS A 79 2.80 -6.80 0.29
N VAL A 80 2.14 -5.68 0.53
CA VAL A 80 2.78 -4.37 0.34
C VAL A 80 3.81 -4.12 1.43
N LYS A 81 4.90 -3.45 1.05
CA LYS A 81 5.93 -3.00 2.00
C LYS A 81 6.00 -1.50 1.95
N ALA A 82 5.74 -0.85 3.09
CA ALA A 82 5.98 0.57 3.18
C ALA A 82 7.48 0.84 3.03
N GLY A 83 7.85 1.74 2.15
CA GLY A 83 9.23 2.17 2.01
C GLY A 83 9.69 2.79 3.33
N SER A 84 10.91 2.46 3.77
CA SER A 84 11.49 2.91 5.04
C SER A 84 11.74 4.44 5.13
N GLY A 85 11.16 5.23 4.22
CA GLY A 85 11.27 6.69 4.13
C GLY A 85 10.08 7.45 4.69
N SER A 86 8.96 6.80 5.04
CA SER A 86 7.86 7.46 5.77
C SER A 86 8.26 7.62 7.24
N GLY A 87 9.01 8.70 7.48
CA GLY A 87 9.54 9.07 8.78
C GLY A 87 8.44 9.49 9.75
N CYS A 88 7.77 8.52 10.36
CA CYS A 88 7.15 8.70 11.66
C CYS A 88 7.93 7.89 12.70
N SER A 89 9.15 8.33 12.98
CA SER A 89 9.79 8.04 14.26
C SER A 89 9.11 8.92 15.29
N THR A 90 8.13 8.38 16.02
CA THR A 90 7.65 9.03 17.25
C THR A 90 8.80 8.98 18.26
N VAL A 91 9.47 10.11 18.46
CA VAL A 91 10.31 10.39 19.62
C VAL A 91 9.46 10.52 20.88
#